data_AF-A0A0G1QIT9-F1
#
_entry.id   AF-A0A0G1QIT9-F1
#
_cell.length_a   1.000
_cell.length_b   1.000
_cell.length_c   1.000
_cell.angle_alpha   90.00
_cell.angle_beta   90.00
_cell.angle_gamma   90.00
#
_symmetry.space_group_name_H-M   'P 1'
#
loop_
_entity.id
_entity.type
_entity.pdbx_description
1 polymer ?
#
loop_
_entity_poly.entity_id
_entity_poly.type
_entity_poly.pdbx_seq_one_letter_code
_entity_poly.pdbx_strand_id
1 'polypeptide(L)'
;MVKFFLSRLYSSKHYLPTRLRTLHRRKILPHTLALSLQSVYPTVAAKLETEATWIIFDEQFRVIGTRTVDPNVPTLTASSLTNLVVGSAPQDQTLLDALKLTRALSAAIPNIQGIKIVDSLIYLSLPDYRQAIMSTELPQATQIQSLQAVLANATILSGISTIDVRFSQPVLR
;
A
#
# COMPACT_ATOMS: atom_id res chain seq x y z
N MET A 1 -10.68 12.83 -18.29
CA MET A 1 -11.32 14.01 -17.66
C MET A 1 -12.35 13.51 -16.66
N VAL A 2 -11.98 13.34 -15.38
CA VAL A 2 -12.86 12.80 -14.34
C VAL A 2 -13.55 13.96 -13.62
N LYS A 3 -14.88 14.03 -13.73
CA LYS A 3 -15.71 15.04 -13.08
C LYS A 3 -16.13 14.54 -11.70
N PHE A 4 -15.65 15.19 -10.64
CA PHE A 4 -16.20 15.04 -9.30
C PHE A 4 -17.43 15.94 -9.14
N PHE A 5 -18.57 15.34 -8.80
CA PHE A 5 -19.77 16.09 -8.42
C PHE A 5 -19.68 16.45 -6.92
N LEU A 6 -19.51 17.75 -6.64
CA LEU A 6 -19.61 18.33 -5.30
C LEU A 6 -20.85 19.23 -5.28
N SER A 7 -21.91 18.79 -4.62
CA SER A 7 -23.03 19.68 -4.28
C SER A 7 -22.62 20.59 -3.13
N ARG A 8 -22.67 21.91 -3.40
CA ARG A 8 -22.37 23.01 -2.47
C ARG A 8 -23.41 23.10 -1.37
N LEU A 9 -22.95 23.21 -0.12
CA LEU A 9 -23.48 24.17 0.85
C LEU A 9 -22.28 24.82 1.58
N TYR A 10 -22.27 26.15 1.51
CA TYR A 10 -21.22 27.07 1.95
C TYR A 10 -21.21 27.21 3.49
N SER A 11 -20.05 27.07 4.15
CA SER A 11 -19.64 27.92 5.29
C SER A 11 -18.17 27.66 5.70
N SER A 12 -17.36 28.73 5.65
CA SER A 12 -16.15 29.01 6.43
C SER A 12 -15.16 27.87 6.77
N LYS A 13 -14.02 27.87 6.06
CA LYS A 13 -12.66 27.41 6.43
C LYS A 13 -12.55 26.50 7.68
N HIS A 14 -12.35 25.21 7.42
CA HIS A 14 -11.19 24.39 7.82
C HIS A 14 -11.43 22.98 7.26
N TYR A 15 -10.57 22.52 6.35
CA TYR A 15 -10.62 21.13 5.91
C TYR A 15 -10.35 20.24 7.13
N LEU A 16 -11.40 19.60 7.66
CA LEU A 16 -11.27 18.56 8.68
C LEU A 16 -10.42 17.43 8.07
N PRO A 17 -9.40 16.92 8.78
CA PRO A 17 -8.67 15.76 8.30
C PRO A 17 -9.62 14.58 8.25
N THR A 18 -9.79 14.00 7.05
CA THR A 18 -10.61 12.83 6.72
C THR A 18 -10.18 11.53 7.42
N ARG A 19 -9.39 11.63 8.49
CA ARG A 19 -8.82 10.52 9.28
C ARG A 19 -9.64 10.19 10.53
N LEU A 20 -10.66 10.97 10.87
CA LEU A 20 -11.46 10.79 12.09
C LEU A 20 -12.55 9.73 11.88
N ARG A 21 -12.44 8.61 12.58
CA ARG A 21 -13.44 7.52 12.61
C ARG A 21 -14.60 7.85 13.54
N THR A 22 -14.30 8.37 14.73
CA THR A 22 -15.29 8.78 15.72
C THR A 22 -14.84 10.06 16.41
N LEU A 23 -15.81 10.91 16.74
CA LEU A 23 -15.62 12.12 17.52
C LEU A 23 -16.64 12.08 18.66
N HIS A 24 -16.15 11.99 19.90
CA HIS A 24 -16.99 12.16 21.08
C HIS A 24 -16.73 13.52 21.70
N ARG A 25 -17.79 14.27 21.92
CA ARG A 25 -17.75 15.60 22.53
C ARG A 25 -18.46 15.55 23.89
N ARG A 26 -17.75 15.88 24.96
CA ARG A 26 -18.32 16.03 26.31
C ARG A 26 -18.02 17.42 26.84
N LYS A 27 -19.04 18.14 27.30
CA LYS A 27 -18.87 19.39 28.04
C LYS A 27 -18.62 19.07 29.50
N ILE A 28 -17.53 19.58 30.06
CA ILE A 28 -17.20 19.52 31.48
C ILE A 28 -17.32 20.96 31.99
N LEU A 29 -18.27 21.20 32.90
CA LEU A 29 -18.52 22.54 33.43
C LEU A 29 -17.37 23.00 34.35
N PRO A 30 -17.15 24.32 34.49
CA PRO A 30 -17.90 25.40 33.85
C PRO A 30 -17.50 25.68 32.39
N HIS A 31 -16.24 25.44 31.99
CA HIS A 31 -15.71 25.93 30.69
C HIS A 31 -14.82 24.94 29.91
N THR A 32 -14.88 23.64 30.19
CA THR A 32 -14.04 22.66 29.51
C THR A 32 -14.82 21.90 28.44
N LEU A 33 -14.27 21.83 27.22
CA LEU A 33 -14.78 20.96 26.15
C LEU A 33 -13.81 19.80 25.97
N ALA A 34 -14.22 18.60 26.37
CA ALA A 34 -13.46 17.38 26.11
C ALA A 34 -13.84 16.83 24.73
N LEU A 35 -12.84 16.65 23.87
CA LEU A 35 -12.95 16.00 22.57
C LEU A 35 -12.16 14.69 22.63
N SER A 36 -12.80 13.57 22.30
CA SER A 36 -12.12 12.30 22.05
C SER A 36 -12.20 11.99 20.56
N LEU A 37 -11.04 11.80 19.95
CA LEU A 37 -10.85 11.64 18.51
C LEU A 37 -10.24 10.27 18.26
N GLN A 38 -10.92 9.40 17.50
CA GLN A 38 -10.33 8.15 17.04
C GLN A 38 -9.87 8.34 15.60
N SER A 39 -8.56 8.25 15.36
CA SER A 39 -7.99 8.37 14.01
C SER A 39 -7.76 7.00 13.37
N VAL A 40 -7.87 6.93 12.04
CA VAL A 40 -7.47 5.77 11.24
C VAL A 40 -6.11 6.03 10.62
N TYR A 41 -5.22 5.03 10.69
CA TYR A 41 -3.88 5.08 10.14
C TYR A 41 -3.79 4.30 8.84
N PRO A 42 -2.95 4.73 7.88
CA PRO A 42 -2.70 3.97 6.67
C PRO A 42 -1.97 2.67 7.01
N THR A 43 -2.36 1.57 6.38
CA THR A 43 -1.66 0.28 6.48
C THR A 43 -1.10 -0.19 5.15
N VAL A 44 -1.66 0.28 4.04
CA VAL A 44 -1.18 0.01 2.67
C VAL A 44 -1.49 1.23 1.81
N ALA A 45 -0.70 1.43 0.76
CA ALA A 45 -0.91 2.48 -0.21
C ALA A 45 -0.89 1.92 -1.64
N ALA A 46 -1.48 2.66 -2.57
CA ALA A 46 -1.33 2.43 -4.00
C ALA A 46 -0.97 3.73 -4.71
N LYS A 47 -0.19 3.64 -5.78
CA LYS A 47 0.08 4.76 -6.68
C LYS A 47 0.12 4.28 -8.13
N LEU A 48 -0.06 5.20 -9.05
CA LEU A 48 0.27 4.97 -10.46
C LEU A 48 1.76 5.19 -10.68
N GLU A 49 2.34 4.48 -11.63
CA GLU A 49 3.78 4.59 -11.95
C GLU A 49 4.19 6.02 -12.36
N THR A 50 3.28 6.74 -13.01
CA THR A 50 3.49 8.10 -13.51
C THR A 50 3.10 9.19 -12.52
N GLU A 51 2.50 8.84 -11.37
CA GLU A 51 1.97 9.83 -10.42
C GLU A 51 2.73 9.80 -9.08
N ALA A 52 3.03 10.99 -8.58
CA ALA A 52 3.63 11.19 -7.25
C ALA A 52 2.60 11.20 -6.10
N THR A 53 1.34 10.84 -6.39
CA THR A 53 0.27 10.82 -5.38
C THR A 53 -0.02 9.39 -4.95
N TRP A 54 0.08 9.13 -3.65
CA TRP A 54 -0.32 7.88 -3.04
C TRP A 54 -1.78 7.96 -2.62
N ILE A 55 -2.55 6.93 -2.95
CA ILE A 55 -3.85 6.64 -2.34
C ILE A 55 -3.58 5.75 -1.14
N ILE A 56 -4.08 6.15 0.02
CA ILE A 56 -3.84 5.46 1.28
C ILE A 56 -5.08 4.71 1.75
N PHE A 57 -4.88 3.51 2.26
CA PHE A 57 -5.92 2.60 2.71
C PHE A 57 -5.71 2.19 4.16
N ASP A 58 -6.82 1.93 4.87
CA ASP A 58 -6.79 1.36 6.22
C ASP A 58 -6.68 -0.17 6.22
N GLU A 59 -6.70 -0.75 7.41
CA GLU A 59 -6.59 -2.21 7.63
C GLU A 59 -7.72 -3.01 6.97
N GLN A 60 -8.89 -2.38 6.74
CA GLN A 60 -10.02 -2.98 6.03
C GLN A 60 -9.98 -2.68 4.52
N PHE A 61 -8.84 -2.16 4.01
CA PHE A 61 -8.64 -1.73 2.63
C PHE A 61 -9.58 -0.61 2.18
N ARG A 62 -10.14 0.17 3.12
CA ARG A 62 -10.96 1.33 2.77
C ARG A 62 -10.08 2.51 2.44
N VAL A 63 -10.44 3.26 1.41
CA VAL A 63 -9.72 4.48 1.04
C VAL A 63 -9.90 5.51 2.16
N ILE A 64 -8.81 5.96 2.77
CA ILE A 64 -8.83 7.01 3.81
C ILE A 64 -8.34 8.37 3.30
N GLY A 65 -7.78 8.42 2.09
CA GLY A 65 -7.41 9.67 1.42
C GLY A 65 -6.23 9.51 0.47
N THR A 66 -5.54 10.62 0.22
CA THR A 66 -4.34 10.68 -0.60
C THR A 66 -3.18 11.39 0.11
N ARG A 67 -1.96 11.18 -0.37
CA ARG A 67 -0.74 11.87 0.08
C ARG A 67 0.17 12.18 -1.10
N THR A 68 0.90 13.28 -0.99
CA THR A 68 1.98 13.69 -1.91
C THR A 68 3.38 13.41 -1.36
N VAL A 69 3.45 12.88 -0.14
CA VAL A 69 4.67 12.45 0.54
C VAL A 69 4.50 10.97 0.87
N ASP A 70 5.59 10.22 0.76
CA ASP A 70 5.60 8.78 1.02
C ASP A 70 4.92 8.46 2.38
N PRO A 71 3.86 7.64 2.39
CA PRO A 71 3.18 7.27 3.62
C PRO A 71 4.00 6.36 4.55
N ASN A 72 5.15 5.84 4.12
CA ASN A 72 5.97 4.84 4.81
C ASN A 72 5.18 3.58 5.17
N VAL A 73 4.35 3.13 4.22
CA VAL A 73 3.59 1.87 4.31
C VAL A 73 3.80 1.08 3.02
N PRO A 74 3.59 -0.25 3.04
CA PRO A 74 3.62 -1.07 1.83
C PRO A 74 2.87 -0.42 0.67
N THR A 75 3.55 -0.22 -0.45
CA THR A 75 3.00 0.50 -1.60
C THR A 75 2.91 -0.41 -2.82
N LEU A 76 1.69 -0.53 -3.35
CA LEU A 76 1.40 -1.13 -4.64
C LEU A 76 1.58 -0.08 -5.75
N THR A 77 2.36 -0.41 -6.77
CA THR A 77 2.40 0.35 -8.03
C THR A 77 1.45 -0.32 -9.00
N ALA A 78 0.33 0.34 -9.29
CA ALA A 78 -0.73 -0.17 -10.16
C ALA A 78 -0.68 0.50 -11.55
N SER A 79 -1.19 -0.19 -12.56
CA SER A 79 -1.37 0.35 -13.91
C SER A 79 -2.59 1.27 -14.02
N SER A 80 -3.63 1.00 -13.22
CA SER A 80 -4.84 1.83 -13.14
C SER A 80 -5.42 1.85 -11.73
N LEU A 81 -5.94 3.01 -11.32
CA LEU A 81 -6.63 3.21 -10.05
C LEU A 81 -7.96 3.92 -10.33
N THR A 82 -9.00 3.16 -10.65
CA THR A 82 -10.32 3.67 -11.03
C THR A 82 -11.36 3.36 -9.95
N ASN A 83 -12.44 4.14 -9.92
CA ASN A 83 -13.61 3.89 -9.07
C ASN A 83 -13.33 3.83 -7.56
N LEU A 84 -12.38 4.64 -7.08
CA LEU A 84 -12.03 4.71 -5.66
C LEU A 84 -12.88 5.75 -4.93
N VAL A 85 -13.55 5.31 -3.86
CA VAL A 85 -14.44 6.14 -3.05
C VAL A 85 -13.93 6.16 -1.60
N VAL A 86 -13.75 7.36 -1.05
CA VAL A 86 -13.31 7.54 0.35
C VAL A 86 -14.30 6.88 1.31
N GLY A 87 -13.79 6.12 2.26
CA GLY A 87 -14.57 5.36 3.24
C GLY A 87 -15.00 3.97 2.78
N SER A 88 -14.74 3.60 1.52
CA SER A 88 -15.09 2.30 0.95
C SER A 88 -13.87 1.56 0.44
N ALA A 89 -13.95 0.23 0.40
CA ALA A 89 -12.94 -0.59 -0.28
C ALA A 89 -13.09 -0.47 -1.80
N PRO A 90 -12.02 -0.72 -2.59
CA PRO A 90 -12.12 -0.81 -4.04
C PRO A 90 -13.19 -1.80 -4.48
N GLN A 91 -13.99 -1.42 -5.48
CA GLN A 91 -14.96 -2.33 -6.11
C GLN A 91 -14.29 -3.28 -7.10
N ASP A 92 -13.14 -2.89 -7.65
CA ASP A 92 -12.32 -3.74 -8.49
C ASP A 92 -11.64 -4.82 -7.63
N GLN A 93 -12.07 -6.07 -7.84
CA GLN A 93 -11.58 -7.22 -7.11
C GLN A 93 -10.08 -7.48 -7.38
N THR A 94 -9.61 -7.23 -8.60
CA THR A 94 -8.20 -7.39 -8.96
C THR A 94 -7.31 -6.43 -8.18
N LEU A 95 -7.74 -5.16 -8.08
CA LEU A 95 -7.05 -4.17 -7.25
C LEU A 95 -7.08 -4.54 -5.77
N LEU A 96 -8.24 -4.98 -5.27
CA LEU A 96 -8.39 -5.39 -3.87
C LEU A 96 -7.49 -6.58 -3.53
N ASP A 97 -7.39 -7.58 -4.40
CA ASP A 97 -6.54 -8.74 -4.18
C ASP A 97 -5.05 -8.40 -4.33
N ALA A 98 -4.70 -7.49 -5.24
CA ALA A 98 -3.36 -6.92 -5.32
C ALA A 98 -2.95 -6.18 -4.03
N LEU A 99 -3.86 -5.40 -3.42
CA LEU A 99 -3.62 -4.74 -2.14
C LEU A 99 -3.45 -5.74 -0.98
N LYS A 100 -4.29 -6.77 -0.92
CA LYS A 100 -4.15 -7.86 0.07
C LYS A 100 -2.81 -8.55 -0.06
N LEU A 101 -2.44 -8.90 -1.29
CA LEU A 101 -1.16 -9.55 -1.59
C LEU A 101 0.01 -8.65 -1.21
N THR A 102 -0.05 -7.36 -1.54
CA THR A 102 0.97 -6.37 -1.17
C THR A 102 1.20 -6.34 0.34
N ARG A 103 0.11 -6.32 1.12
CA ARG A 103 0.19 -6.36 2.59
C ARG A 103 0.77 -7.68 3.10
N ALA A 104 0.33 -8.82 2.54
CA ALA A 104 0.81 -10.13 2.94
C ALA A 104 2.31 -10.33 2.65
N LEU A 105 2.77 -9.92 1.47
CA LEU A 105 4.18 -10.02 1.07
C LEU A 105 5.07 -9.12 1.94
N SER A 106 4.61 -7.90 2.23
CA SER A 106 5.38 -6.96 3.07
C SER A 106 5.44 -7.40 4.54
N ALA A 107 4.48 -8.21 5.00
CA ALA A 107 4.55 -8.84 6.32
C ALA A 107 5.52 -10.04 6.33
N ALA A 108 5.64 -10.75 5.22
CA ALA A 108 6.48 -11.95 5.11
C ALA A 108 7.94 -11.63 4.77
N ILE A 109 8.20 -10.61 3.96
CA ILE A 109 9.54 -10.25 3.49
C ILE A 109 9.88 -8.86 4.04
N PRO A 110 10.87 -8.75 4.95
CA PRO A 110 11.24 -7.47 5.53
C PRO A 110 11.86 -6.54 4.49
N ASN A 111 11.68 -5.22 4.71
CA ASN A 111 12.31 -4.14 3.95
C ASN A 111 11.94 -4.03 2.46
N ILE A 112 10.82 -4.61 2.01
CA ILE A 112 10.28 -4.33 0.67
C ILE A 112 9.94 -2.84 0.57
N GLN A 113 10.46 -2.19 -0.47
CA GLN A 113 10.22 -0.77 -0.75
C GLN A 113 9.01 -0.54 -1.65
N GLY A 114 8.67 -1.51 -2.49
CA GLY A 114 7.54 -1.40 -3.40
C GLY A 114 7.19 -2.72 -4.07
N ILE A 115 5.93 -2.86 -4.46
CA ILE A 115 5.40 -4.04 -5.13
C ILE A 115 4.69 -3.58 -6.40
N LYS A 116 5.03 -4.17 -7.54
CA LYS A 116 4.35 -3.95 -8.82
C LYS A 116 3.86 -5.28 -9.34
N ILE A 117 2.60 -5.35 -9.74
CA ILE A 117 2.00 -6.57 -10.29
C ILE A 117 1.63 -6.29 -11.74
N VAL A 118 2.16 -7.10 -12.65
CA VAL A 118 1.88 -7.01 -14.09
C VAL A 118 1.56 -8.42 -14.55
N ASP A 119 0.34 -8.62 -15.04
CA ASP A 119 -0.18 -9.93 -15.42
C ASP A 119 -0.06 -10.93 -14.26
N SER A 120 0.68 -12.04 -14.46
CA SER A 120 0.98 -13.02 -13.41
C SER A 120 2.33 -12.80 -12.73
N LEU A 121 3.02 -11.69 -13.00
CA LEU A 121 4.33 -11.40 -12.44
C LEU A 121 4.24 -10.38 -11.31
N ILE A 122 4.93 -10.68 -10.22
CA ILE A 122 5.08 -9.81 -9.06
C ILE A 122 6.54 -9.35 -9.02
N TYR A 123 6.74 -8.04 -9.17
CA TYR A 123 8.03 -7.40 -9.05
C TYR A 123 8.13 -6.74 -7.68
N LEU A 124 9.11 -7.17 -6.89
CA LEU A 124 9.42 -6.60 -5.58
C LEU A 124 10.64 -5.70 -5.69
N SER A 125 10.52 -4.46 -5.24
CA SER A 125 11.65 -3.55 -5.08
C SER A 125 12.26 -3.76 -3.70
N LEU A 126 13.53 -4.13 -3.68
CA LEU A 126 14.31 -4.41 -2.48
C LEU A 126 15.32 -3.28 -2.24
N PRO A 127 15.93 -3.22 -1.04
CA PRO A 127 17.02 -2.28 -0.78
C PRO A 127 18.21 -2.48 -1.74
N ASP A 128 18.99 -1.42 -1.91
CA ASP A 128 20.20 -1.40 -2.76
C ASP A 128 19.92 -1.58 -4.27
N TYR A 129 18.78 -1.05 -4.75
CA TYR A 129 18.36 -1.09 -6.16
C TYR A 129 18.16 -2.50 -6.72
N ARG A 130 17.94 -3.48 -5.84
CA ARG A 130 17.67 -4.86 -6.24
C ARG A 130 16.19 -5.07 -6.53
N GLN A 131 15.94 -5.97 -7.46
CA GLN A 131 14.59 -6.42 -7.79
C GLN A 131 14.46 -7.92 -7.54
N ALA A 132 13.34 -8.36 -6.99
CA ALA A 132 12.96 -9.76 -6.99
C ALA A 132 11.73 -9.99 -7.87
N ILE A 133 11.70 -11.12 -8.56
CA ILE A 133 10.60 -11.49 -9.45
C ILE A 133 9.98 -12.78 -8.94
N MET A 134 8.67 -12.72 -8.70
CA MET A 134 7.82 -13.86 -8.32
C MET A 134 6.68 -14.01 -9.34
N SER A 135 5.99 -15.15 -9.31
CA SER A 135 4.79 -15.42 -10.09
C SER A 135 3.59 -15.64 -9.17
N THR A 136 2.41 -15.13 -9.55
CA THR A 136 1.14 -15.43 -8.89
C THR A 136 0.67 -16.87 -9.15
N GLU A 137 1.16 -17.52 -10.21
CA GLU A 137 0.77 -18.88 -10.63
C GLU A 137 1.47 -19.99 -9.82
N LEU A 138 2.55 -19.64 -9.12
CA LEU A 138 3.32 -20.57 -8.29
C LEU A 138 3.00 -20.37 -6.80
N PRO A 139 3.17 -21.42 -5.96
CA PRO A 139 2.97 -21.31 -4.52
C PRO A 139 3.81 -20.17 -3.91
N GLN A 140 3.14 -19.17 -3.34
CA GLN A 140 3.81 -17.99 -2.76
C GLN A 140 4.73 -18.38 -1.61
N ALA A 141 4.34 -19.33 -0.77
CA ALA A 141 5.14 -19.77 0.38
C ALA A 141 6.53 -20.27 -0.04
N THR A 142 6.61 -21.06 -1.10
CA THR A 142 7.89 -21.58 -1.63
C THR A 142 8.75 -20.43 -2.16
N GLN A 143 8.18 -19.54 -2.97
CA GLN A 143 8.90 -18.40 -3.54
C GLN A 143 9.42 -17.44 -2.45
N ILE A 144 8.60 -17.19 -1.41
CA ILE A 144 8.99 -16.37 -0.25
C ILE A 144 10.17 -17.02 0.49
N GLN A 145 10.10 -18.33 0.78
CA GLN A 145 11.18 -19.05 1.44
C GLN A 145 12.47 -19.01 0.63
N SER A 146 12.38 -19.24 -0.69
CA SER A 146 13.53 -19.14 -1.59
C SER A 146 14.15 -17.75 -1.59
N LEU A 147 13.32 -16.69 -1.65
CA LEU A 147 13.81 -15.32 -1.60
C LEU A 147 14.48 -15.00 -0.25
N GLN A 148 13.87 -15.40 0.87
CA GLN A 148 14.44 -15.20 2.20
C GLN A 148 15.79 -15.92 2.35
N ALA A 149 15.92 -17.14 1.84
CA ALA A 149 17.17 -17.89 1.86
C ALA A 149 18.29 -17.19 1.06
N VAL A 150 17.95 -16.61 -0.10
CA VAL A 150 18.89 -15.81 -0.90
C VAL A 150 19.27 -14.52 -0.17
N LEU A 151 18.30 -13.80 0.39
CA LEU A 151 18.54 -12.53 1.09
C LEU A 151 19.34 -12.69 2.39
N ALA A 152 19.23 -13.83 3.07
CA ALA A 152 20.03 -14.15 4.25
C ALA A 152 21.52 -14.32 3.93
N ASN A 153 21.88 -14.62 2.68
CA ASN A 153 23.25 -14.93 2.26
C ASN A 153 23.89 -13.72 1.55
N ALA A 154 24.18 -12.68 2.32
CA ALA A 154 24.66 -11.38 1.83
C ALA A 154 25.89 -11.45 0.91
N THR A 155 26.77 -12.45 1.10
CA THR A 155 28.00 -12.63 0.33
C THR A 155 27.74 -12.95 -1.15
N ILE A 156 26.60 -13.57 -1.48
CA ILE A 156 26.22 -13.96 -2.84
C ILE A 156 25.65 -12.77 -3.64
N LEU A 157 25.23 -11.72 -2.94
CA LEU A 157 24.43 -10.63 -3.51
C LEU A 157 25.25 -9.46 -4.05
N SER A 158 26.58 -9.47 -3.86
CA SER A 158 27.45 -8.41 -4.37
C SER A 158 27.42 -8.39 -5.91
N GLY A 159 26.99 -7.28 -6.48
CA GLY A 159 26.87 -7.10 -7.93
C GLY A 159 25.61 -7.72 -8.56
N ILE A 160 24.72 -8.32 -7.77
CA ILE A 160 23.44 -8.85 -8.26
C ILE A 160 22.38 -7.75 -8.26
N SER A 161 21.72 -7.57 -9.40
CA SER A 161 20.62 -6.62 -9.59
C SER A 161 19.25 -7.28 -9.46
N THR A 162 19.13 -8.55 -9.85
CA THR A 162 17.85 -9.24 -9.99
C THR A 162 17.89 -10.65 -9.39
N ILE A 163 16.87 -10.98 -8.60
CA ILE A 163 16.65 -12.29 -7.99
C ILE A 163 15.34 -12.86 -8.53
N ASP A 164 15.41 -13.82 -9.45
CA ASP A 164 14.23 -14.48 -10.02
C ASP A 164 13.95 -15.80 -9.29
N VAL A 165 12.86 -15.84 -8.53
CA VAL A 165 12.47 -17.01 -7.71
C VAL A 165 11.33 -17.80 -8.35
N ARG A 166 11.01 -17.55 -9.62
CA ARG A 166 9.97 -18.29 -10.36
C ARG A 166 10.41 -19.70 -10.76
N PHE A 167 11.69 -20.02 -10.61
CA PHE A 167 12.26 -21.31 -10.97
C PHE A 167 12.49 -22.17 -9.73
N SER A 168 12.67 -23.49 -9.93
CA SER A 168 12.96 -24.44 -8.84
C SER A 168 14.23 -24.07 -8.05
N GLN A 169 15.19 -23.42 -8.72
CA GLN A 169 16.36 -22.80 -8.12
C GLN A 169 16.37 -21.31 -8.46
N PRO A 170 16.57 -20.39 -7.49
CA PRO A 170 16.64 -18.97 -7.77
C PRO A 170 17.73 -18.61 -8.78
N VAL A 171 17.41 -17.76 -9.74
CA VAL A 171 18.35 -17.25 -10.74
C VAL A 171 18.78 -15.85 -10.34
N LEU A 172 20.09 -15.64 -10.19
CA LEU A 172 20.69 -14.36 -9.81
C LEU A 172 21.32 -13.71 -11.05
N ARG A 173 21.01 -12.43 -11.30
CA ARG A 173 21.52 -11.67 -12.45
C ARG A 173 22.00 -10.28 -12.06
#